data_AF-A0A932K1D3-F1
#
_entry.id   AF-A0A932K1D3-F1
#
_cell.length_a   1.000
_cell.length_b   1.000
_cell.length_c   1.000
_cell.angle_alpha   90.00
_cell.angle_beta   90.00
_cell.angle_gamma   90.00
#
_symmetry.space_group_name_H-M   'P 1'
#
loop_
_entity.id
_entity.type
_entity.pdbx_description
1 polymer ?
#
loop_
_entity_poly.entity_id
_entity_poly.type
_entity_poly.pdbx_seq_one_letter_code
_entity_poly.pdbx_strand_id
1 'polypeptide(L)' 'MFILTTKEKRELVTKCHRFKSMKYSSSLPYAFTEHGVAMLATILNSDIAEKENGILY' A
#
# COMPACT_ATOMS: atom_id res chain seq x y z
N MET A 1 0.45 -7.04 9.13
CA MET A 1 -0.47 -5.95 8.77
C MET A 1 -1.21 -5.46 10.00
N PHE A 2 -1.72 -4.23 9.99
CA PHE A 2 -2.53 -3.67 11.07
C PHE A 2 -3.58 -2.70 10.51
N ILE A 3 -4.62 -2.41 11.28
CA ILE A 3 -5.69 -1.47 10.90
C ILE A 3 -5.28 -0.06 11.33
N LEU A 4 -5.41 0.92 10.44
CA LEU A 4 -5.18 2.32 10.81
C LEU A 4 -6.26 2.84 11.74
N THR A 5 -5.88 3.67 12.70
CA THR A 5 -6.84 4.44 13.49
C THR A 5 -7.55 5.48 12.62
N THR A 6 -8.70 5.96 13.07
CA THR A 6 -9.43 7.05 12.41
C THR A 6 -8.57 8.31 12.26
N LYS A 7 -7.66 8.57 13.20
CA LYS A 7 -6.73 9.70 13.14
C LYS A 7 -5.71 9.52 12.01
N GLU A 8 -5.05 8.37 11.95
CA GLU A 8 -4.06 8.05 10.90
C GLU A 8 -4.69 8.01 9.51
N LYS A 9 -5.88 7.42 9.37
CA LYS A 9 -6.64 7.46 8.11
C LYS A 9 -6.90 8.89 7.64
N ARG A 10 -7.31 9.78 8.56
CA ARG A 10 -7.59 11.19 8.23
C ARG A 10 -6.32 11.90 7.74
N GLU A 11 -5.21 11.65 8.41
CA GLU A 11 -3.90 12.19 8.01
C GLU A 11 -3.47 11.66 6.63
N LEU A 12 -3.59 10.35 6.41
CA LEU A 12 -3.27 9.70 5.13
C LEU A 12 -4.05 10.31 3.96
N VAL A 13 -5.37 10.44 4.11
CA VAL A 13 -6.25 11.01 3.08
C VAL A 13 -5.96 12.50 2.83
N THR A 14 -5.49 13.22 3.86
CA THR A 14 -5.14 14.64 3.75
C THR A 14 -3.81 14.81 3.00
N LYS A 15 -2.82 13.98 3.29
CA LYS A 15 -1.48 14.06 2.67
C LYS A 15 -1.43 13.45 1.26
N CYS A 16 -2.24 12.44 0.98
CA CYS A 16 -2.14 11.67 -0.25
C CYS A 16 -3.40 11.83 -1.12
N HIS A 17 -3.31 12.63 -2.18
CA HIS A 17 -4.45 12.95 -3.06
C HIS A 17 -5.07 11.71 -3.73
N ARG A 18 -4.29 10.64 -3.93
CA ARG A 18 -4.77 9.35 -4.48
C ARG A 18 -5.83 8.67 -3.60
N PHE A 19 -5.89 9.00 -2.31
CA PHE A 19 -6.83 8.41 -1.36
C PHE A 19 -8.03 9.31 -1.01
N LYS A 20 -8.30 10.37 -1.79
CA LYS A 20 -9.44 11.29 -1.54
C LYS A 20 -10.79 10.57 -1.40
N SER A 21 -11.05 9.53 -2.21
CA SER A 21 -12.30 8.75 -2.14
C SER A 21 -12.47 8.00 -0.80
N MET A 22 -11.36 7.64 -0.15
CA MET A 22 -11.35 6.91 1.12
C MET A 22 -11.84 7.76 2.31
N LYS A 23 -11.93 9.10 2.14
CA LYS A 23 -12.50 10.02 3.14
C LYS A 23 -13.92 9.63 3.56
N TYR A 24 -14.72 9.15 2.60
CA TYR A 24 -16.14 8.86 2.78
C TYR A 24 -16.40 7.39 3.10
N SER A 25 -15.37 6.54 3.09
CA SER A 25 -15.51 5.13 3.45
C SER A 25 -15.72 5.01 4.97
N SER A 26 -16.70 4.20 5.38
CA SER A 26 -16.93 3.86 6.79
C SER A 26 -15.88 2.87 7.33
N SER A 27 -15.18 2.16 6.46
CA SER A 27 -14.18 1.15 6.83
C SER A 27 -12.80 1.77 7.01
N LEU A 28 -12.01 1.22 7.94
CA LEU A 28 -10.61 1.61 8.15
C LEU A 28 -9.70 0.75 7.26
N PRO A 29 -8.69 1.35 6.60
CA PRO A 29 -7.78 0.60 5.75
C PRO A 29 -6.78 -0.22 6.58
N TYR A 30 -6.28 -1.30 5.98
CA TYR A 30 -5.14 -2.05 6.49
C TYR A 30 -3.83 -1.49 5.92
N ALA A 31 -2.80 -1.45 6.76
CA ALA A 31 -1.44 -1.10 6.40
C ALA A 31 -0.49 -2.28 6.63
N PHE A 32 0.57 -2.34 5.83
CA PHE A 32 1.65 -3.29 6.05
C PHE A 32 2.46 -2.90 7.29
N THR A 33 2.97 -3.90 8.00
CA THR A 33 4.02 -3.71 9.01
C THR A 33 5.35 -3.48 8.31
N GLU A 34 6.35 -2.94 9.01
CA GLU A 34 7.70 -2.74 8.48
C GLU A 34 8.27 -4.00 7.81
N HIS A 35 8.19 -5.14 8.51
CA HIS A 35 8.60 -6.44 7.98
C HIS A 35 7.84 -6.84 6.70
N GLY A 36 6.54 -6.51 6.62
CA GLY A 36 5.74 -6.75 5.43
C GLY A 36 6.17 -5.87 4.26
N VAL A 37 6.51 -4.61 4.51
CA VAL A 37 7.07 -3.71 3.49
C VAL A 37 8.45 -4.21 3.03
N ALA A 38 9.30 -4.66 3.95
CA ALA A 38 10.62 -5.21 3.63
C ALA A 38 10.52 -6.48 2.75
N MET A 39 9.60 -7.39 3.09
CA MET A 39 9.35 -8.59 2.29
C MET A 39 8.80 -8.25 0.89
N LEU A 40 7.90 -7.27 0.77
CA LEU A 40 7.43 -6.83 -0.54
C LEU A 40 8.55 -6.21 -1.37
N ALA A 41 9.42 -5.42 -0.76
CA ALA A 41 10.56 -4.82 -1.43
C ALA A 41 11.54 -5.89 -1.97
N THR A 42 11.79 -6.97 -1.23
CA THR A 42 12.66 -8.06 -1.72
C THR A 42 12.03 -8.81 -2.89
N ILE A 43 10.72 -9.04 -2.87
CA ILE A 43 10.00 -9.68 -4.00
C ILE A 43 10.04 -8.79 -5.24
N LEU A 44 9.76 -7.50 -5.08
CA LEU A 44 9.77 -6.54 -6.20
C LEU A 44 11.15 -6.36 -6.84
N ASN A 45 12.23 -6.60 -6.09
CA ASN A 45 13.62 -6.57 -6.58
C ASN A 45 14.14 -7.95 -7.05
N SER A 46 13.27 -8.95 -7.13
CA SER A 46 13.67 -10.30 -7.59
C SER A 46 13.50 -10.44 -9.10
N ASP A 47 14.27 -11.34 -9.70
CA ASP A 47 14.18 -11.69 -11.12
C ASP A 47 12.78 -12.14 -11.56
N ILE A 48 11.94 -12.57 -10.61
CA ILE A 48 10.55 -12.97 -10.85
C ILE A 48 9.71 -11.74 -11.21
N ALA A 49 9.92 -10.59 -10.54
CA ALA A 49 9.18 -9.36 -10.81
C ALA A 49 9.59 -8.71 -12.14
N GLU A 50 10.85 -8.87 -12.56
CA GLU A 50 11.31 -8.40 -13.87
C GLU A 50 10.74 -9.25 -15.02
N LYS A 51 10.66 -10.58 -14.83
CA LYS A 51 10.15 -11.50 -15.86
C LYS A 51 8.72 -11.22 -16.27
N GLU A 52 7.85 -10.76 -15.38
CA GLU A 52 6.47 -10.40 -15.76
C GLU A 52 6.35 -9.06 -16.50
N ASN A 53 7.30 -8.13 -16.33
CA ASN A 53 7.30 -6.85 -17.05
C ASN A 53 7.79 -6.99 -18.51
N GLY A 54 8.33 -8.16 -18.88
CA GLY A 54 8.89 -8.45 -20.20
C GLY A 54 7.98 -9.27 -21.13
N ILE A 55 6.80 -9.71 -20.71
CA ILE A 55 5.89 -10.56 -21.52
C ILE A 55 4.77 -9.73 -22.18
N LEU A 56 5.05 -8.46 -22.50
CA LEU A 56 4.16 -7.60 -23.29
C LEU A 56 4.94 -6.83 -24.36
N TYR A 57 5.75 -7.53 -25.17
CA TYR A 57 6.16 -7.10 -26.51
C TYR A 57 6.35 -8.32 -27.41
#